data_AF-A0A955UEL7-F1
#
_entry.id   AF-A0A955UEL7-F1
#
_cell.length_a   1.000
_cell.length_b   1.000
_cell.length_c   1.000
_cell.angle_alpha   90.00
_cell.angle_beta   90.00
_cell.angle_gamma   90.00
#
_symmetry.space_group_name_H-M   'P 1'
#
loop_
_entity.id
_entity.type
_entity.pdbx_description
1 polymer ?
#
loop_
_entity_poly.entity_id
_entity_poly.type
_entity_poly.pdbx_seq_one_letter_code
_entity_poly.pdbx_strand_id
1 'polypeptide(L)'
;MTYRKKLIEVSLPLEAINKEAAREKSIRHGHPSTLHLWWARRPLAACRAVLFSSLVDDPSEYMPDEESARVERERLFDIIEELV
;
A
#
# COMPACT_ATOMS: atom_id res chain seq x y z
N MET A 1 12.82 -17.87 15.93
CA MET A 1 13.00 -17.16 14.65
C MET A 1 13.06 -15.69 14.99
N THR A 2 14.13 -14.99 14.63
CA THR A 2 14.30 -13.56 14.92
C THR A 2 13.25 -12.76 14.15
N TYR A 3 12.63 -11.79 14.82
CA TYR A 3 11.66 -10.89 14.20
C TYR A 3 12.34 -10.05 13.12
N ARG A 4 11.72 -9.93 11.94
CA ARG A 4 12.14 -8.99 10.88
C ARG A 4 11.06 -7.95 10.69
N LYS A 5 11.44 -6.67 10.72
CA LYS A 5 10.52 -5.56 10.48
C LYS A 5 9.91 -5.69 9.09
N LYS A 6 8.61 -5.47 8.99
CA LYS A 6 7.86 -5.47 7.73
C LYS A 6 7.77 -4.08 7.15
N LEU A 7 7.64 -3.99 5.83
CA LEU A 7 7.52 -2.71 5.13
C LEU A 7 6.36 -1.87 5.67
N ILE A 8 5.23 -2.52 6.00
CA ILE A 8 4.04 -1.87 6.57
C ILE A 8 4.29 -1.14 7.90
N GLU A 9 5.33 -1.54 8.65
CA GLU A 9 5.66 -0.95 9.95
C GLU A 9 6.54 0.29 9.82
N VAL A 10 7.16 0.49 8.66
CA VAL A 10 8.14 1.56 8.42
C VAL A 10 7.53 2.64 7.54
N SER A 11 7.01 2.29 6.36
CA SER A 11 6.65 3.28 5.35
C SER A 11 5.82 2.70 4.22
N LEU A 12 4.97 3.55 3.63
CA LEU A 12 4.11 3.22 2.49
C LEU A 12 3.91 4.46 1.58
N PRO A 13 3.70 4.27 0.26
CA PRO A 13 3.38 5.37 -0.66
C PRO A 13 1.91 5.78 -0.49
N LEU A 14 1.61 6.44 0.64
CA LEU A 14 0.24 6.79 1.05
C LEU A 14 -0.48 7.68 0.05
N GLU A 15 0.25 8.54 -0.67
CA GLU A 15 -0.34 9.43 -1.67
C GLU A 15 -1.00 8.64 -2.81
N ALA A 16 -0.24 7.71 -3.43
CA ALA A 16 -0.75 6.85 -4.50
C ALA A 16 -1.91 5.95 -4.00
N ILE A 17 -1.73 5.31 -2.84
CA ILE A 17 -2.77 4.45 -2.24
C ILE A 17 -4.05 5.24 -1.99
N ASN A 18 -3.96 6.44 -1.42
CA ASN A 18 -5.12 7.27 -1.10
C ASN A 18 -5.82 7.79 -2.35
N LYS A 19 -5.06 8.19 -3.37
CA LYS A 19 -5.59 8.66 -4.65
C LYS A 19 -6.43 7.57 -5.33
N GLU A 20 -5.89 6.36 -5.48
CA GLU A 20 -6.63 5.26 -6.10
C GLU A 20 -7.78 4.76 -5.23
N ALA A 21 -7.60 4.69 -3.91
CA ALA A 21 -8.68 4.35 -2.98
C ALA A 21 -9.85 5.35 -3.04
N ALA A 22 -9.58 6.65 -3.25
CA ALA A 22 -10.60 7.66 -3.44
C ALA A 22 -11.29 7.54 -4.81
N ARG A 23 -10.51 7.28 -5.87
CA ARG A 23 -11.02 7.04 -7.21
C ARG A 23 -11.97 5.84 -7.24
N GLU A 24 -11.61 4.71 -6.64
CA GLU A 24 -12.45 3.51 -6.54
C GLU A 24 -13.83 3.76 -5.90
N LYS A 25 -13.91 4.71 -4.96
CA LYS A 25 -15.17 5.05 -4.27
C LYS A 25 -16.14 5.82 -5.16
N SER A 26 -15.66 6.46 -6.23
CA SER A 26 -16.43 7.43 -7.02
C SER A 26 -16.69 7.01 -8.48
N ILE A 27 -16.31 5.79 -8.88
CA ILE A 27 -16.43 5.32 -10.28
C ILE A 27 -17.88 5.27 -10.81
N ARG A 28 -18.86 5.00 -9.94
CA ARG A 28 -20.24 4.65 -10.38
C ARG A 28 -21.22 5.80 -10.21
N HIS A 29 -21.18 6.80 -11.08
CA HIS A 29 -22.14 7.91 -11.00
C HIS A 29 -23.60 7.43 -11.18
N GLY A 30 -24.52 7.89 -10.33
CA GLY A 30 -25.95 7.59 -10.41
C GLY A 30 -26.39 6.19 -9.93
N HIS A 31 -25.46 5.34 -9.47
CA HIS A 31 -25.80 4.00 -8.96
C HIS A 31 -26.24 4.09 -7.48
N PRO A 32 -27.24 3.33 -7.00
CA PRO A 32 -27.68 3.38 -5.59
C PRO A 32 -26.54 3.17 -4.57
N SER A 33 -25.49 2.44 -4.94
CA SER A 33 -24.28 2.27 -4.11
C SER A 33 -23.49 3.56 -3.85
N THR A 34 -23.76 4.68 -4.53
CA THR A 34 -23.14 5.98 -4.22
C THR A 34 -23.90 6.76 -3.16
N LEU A 35 -25.13 6.37 -2.81
CA LEU A 35 -25.89 7.02 -1.74
C LEU A 35 -25.35 6.67 -0.35
N HIS A 36 -24.82 5.45 -0.19
CA HIS A 36 -24.32 4.98 1.09
C HIS A 36 -23.24 3.91 0.92
N LEU A 37 -22.07 4.12 1.54
CA LEU A 37 -20.90 3.23 1.45
C LEU A 37 -20.93 2.07 2.48
N TRP A 38 -22.12 1.53 2.77
CA TRP A 38 -22.39 0.55 3.82
C TRP A 38 -21.85 -0.86 3.53
N TRP A 39 -21.34 -1.63 4.51
CA TRP A 39 -20.57 -1.21 5.68
C TRP A 39 -19.10 -1.19 5.27
N ALA A 40 -18.48 0.00 5.21
CA ALA A 40 -17.07 0.22 4.90
C ALA A 40 -16.57 -0.46 3.60
N ARG A 41 -16.54 0.31 2.50
CA ARG A 41 -15.82 -0.09 1.27
C ARG A 41 -14.36 -0.32 1.60
N ARG A 42 -13.89 -1.56 1.48
CA ARG A 42 -12.48 -1.94 1.46
C ARG A 42 -11.92 -1.67 0.06
N PRO A 43 -11.21 -0.54 -0.17
CA PRO A 43 -10.66 -0.24 -1.49
C PRO A 43 -9.64 -1.32 -1.83
N LEU A 44 -9.70 -1.84 -3.06
CA LEU A 44 -8.78 -2.90 -3.50
C LEU A 44 -7.34 -2.39 -3.51
N ALA A 45 -7.13 -1.14 -3.93
CA ALA A 45 -5.86 -0.43 -3.80
C ALA A 45 -5.25 -0.57 -2.39
N ALA A 46 -5.99 -0.13 -1.36
CA ALA A 46 -5.53 -0.20 0.02
C ALA A 46 -5.31 -1.65 0.49
N CYS A 47 -6.19 -2.58 0.13
CA CYS A 47 -6.04 -3.99 0.50
C CYS A 47 -4.80 -4.64 -0.12
N ARG A 48 -4.52 -4.37 -1.40
CA ARG A 48 -3.34 -4.91 -2.09
C ARG A 48 -2.05 -4.36 -1.50
N ALA A 49 -1.99 -3.05 -1.26
CA ALA A 49 -0.83 -2.41 -0.65
C ALA A 49 -0.56 -2.97 0.76
N VAL A 50 -1.59 -3.10 1.59
CA VAL A 50 -1.46 -3.68 2.95
C VAL A 50 -1.01 -5.13 2.91
N LEU A 51 -1.58 -5.95 2.03
CA LEU A 51 -1.17 -7.36 1.91
C LEU A 51 0.28 -7.49 1.45
N PHE A 52 0.68 -6.77 0.41
CA PHE A 52 2.05 -6.78 -0.10
C PHE A 52 3.04 -6.37 0.99
N SER A 53 2.81 -5.21 1.61
CA SER A 53 3.70 -4.66 2.64
C SER A 53 3.73 -5.45 3.96
N SER A 54 2.71 -6.27 4.23
CA SER A 54 2.69 -7.21 5.37
C SER A 54 3.58 -8.44 5.13
N LEU A 55 3.77 -8.83 3.86
CA LEU A 55 4.56 -9.99 3.49
C LEU A 55 6.04 -9.63 3.30
N VAL A 56 6.32 -8.46 2.73
CA VAL A 56 7.66 -7.97 2.41
C VAL A 56 8.36 -7.44 3.67
N ASP A 57 9.57 -7.94 3.92
CA ASP A 57 10.46 -7.41 4.97
C ASP A 57 10.97 -6.03 4.55
N ASP A 58 11.14 -5.11 5.52
CA ASP A 58 11.75 -3.81 5.25
C ASP A 58 13.21 -3.99 4.82
N PRO A 59 13.69 -3.24 3.80
CA PRO A 59 15.07 -3.36 3.32
C PRO A 59 16.15 -3.18 4.38
N SER A 60 15.90 -2.47 5.48
CA SER A 60 16.86 -2.34 6.60
C SER A 60 17.20 -3.67 7.29
N GLU A 61 16.41 -4.73 7.05
CA GLU A 61 16.64 -6.06 7.63
C GLU A 61 17.64 -6.90 6.81
N TYR A 62 17.92 -6.54 5.57
CA TYR A 62 18.75 -7.36 4.67
C TYR A 62 19.71 -6.57 3.76
N MET A 63 19.64 -5.23 3.74
CA MET A 63 20.60 -4.38 3.05
C MET A 63 21.77 -3.99 3.97
N PRO A 64 22.96 -3.73 3.41
CA PRO A 64 24.17 -3.46 4.20
C PRO A 64 24.18 -2.06 4.84
N ASP A 65 23.46 -1.09 4.27
CA ASP A 65 23.43 0.31 4.72
C ASP A 65 22.07 0.96 4.42
N GLU A 66 21.77 2.08 5.08
CA GLU A 66 20.48 2.77 4.97
C GLU A 66 20.24 3.37 3.58
N GLU A 67 21.29 3.76 2.85
CA GLU A 67 21.13 4.33 1.52
C GLU A 67 20.71 3.24 0.52
N SER A 68 21.35 2.07 0.58
CA SER A 68 20.93 0.88 -0.17
C SER A 68 19.51 0.44 0.22
N ALA A 69 19.17 0.49 1.52
CA ALA A 69 17.82 0.19 1.99
C ALA A 69 16.78 1.18 1.45
N ARG A 70 17.11 2.48 1.37
CA ARG A 70 16.25 3.52 0.82
C ARG A 70 15.99 3.31 -0.67
N VAL A 71 17.02 3.00 -1.46
CA VAL A 71 16.87 2.71 -2.90
C VAL A 71 15.97 1.49 -3.13
N GLU A 72 16.16 0.41 -2.37
CA GLU A 72 15.29 -0.76 -2.48
C GLU A 72 13.86 -0.46 -2.02
N ARG A 73 13.69 0.40 -1.01
CA ARG A 73 12.37 0.84 -0.53
C ARG A 73 11.63 1.66 -1.59
N GLU A 74 12.33 2.53 -2.32
CA GLU A 74 11.77 3.25 -3.47
C GLU A 74 11.30 2.28 -4.57
N ARG A 75 12.10 1.26 -4.91
CA ARG A 75 11.69 0.20 -5.86
C ARG A 75 10.43 -0.54 -5.39
N LEU A 76 10.34 -0.85 -4.10
CA LEU A 76 9.15 -1.49 -3.51
C LEU A 76 7.92 -0.57 -3.56
N PHE A 77 8.12 0.75 -3.45
CA PHE A 77 7.04 1.72 -3.61
C PHE A 77 6.55 1.78 -5.05
N ASP A 78 7.45 1.79 -6.04
CA ASP A 78 7.06 1.74 -7.46
C ASP A 78 6.17 0.50 -7.74
N ILE A 79 6.54 -0.65 -7.17
CA ILE A 79 5.71 -1.88 -7.27
C ILE A 79 4.33 -1.67 -6.62
N ILE A 80 4.27 -1.04 -5.44
CA ILE A 80 2.98 -0.74 -4.79
C ILE A 80 2.15 0.21 -5.66
N GLU A 81 2.77 1.23 -6.27
CA GLU A 81 2.10 2.16 -7.18
C GLU A 81 1.53 1.47 -8.42
N GLU A 82 2.20 0.46 -8.96
CA GLU A 82 1.67 -0.37 -10.05
C GLU A 82 0.51 -1.29 -9.61
N LEU A 83 0.46 -1.66 -8.33
CA LEU A 83 -0.56 -2.56 -7.78
C LEU A 83 -1.89 -1.88 -7.43
N VAL A 84 -1.85 -0.56 -7.18
CA VAL A 84 -3.01 0.25 -6.72
C VAL A 84 -3.85 0.82 -7.85
#